data_AF-A0A8H4A335-F1
#
_entry.id   AF-A0A8H4A335-F1
#
_cell.length_a   1.000
_cell.length_b   1.000
_cell.length_c   1.000
_cell.angle_alpha   90.00
_cell.angle_beta   90.00
_cell.angle_gamma   90.00
#
_symmetry.space_group_name_H-M   'P 1'
#
loop_
_entity.id
_entity.type
_entity.pdbx_description
1 polymer ?
#
loop_
_entity_poly.entity_id
_entity_poly.type
_entity_poly.pdbx_seq_one_letter_code
_entity_poly.pdbx_strand_id
1 'polypeptide(L)'
;MIVTFTLIIVGIFLIQIPICTVDSITVNCTMPVPNTCNFYMDCLEKKFHCGNKGYPLEFGLKYCEKFSENAHLFSSSGKEWVSKTKLCLQDSLVQVYENDSSTCSEIKDKALSSHANCYVSSGICLLPPSDWLALFETIDFRDLFGNLPIVKFFEQELKTAVSCGEFYIYLVKSLETHRHKL
;
A
#
# COMPACT_ATOMS: atom_id res chain seq x y z
N MET A 1 -42.27 -2.40 57.40
CA MET A 1 -42.89 -3.69 56.99
C MET A 1 -41.78 -4.60 56.53
N ILE A 2 -41.60 -5.71 57.24
CA ILE A 2 -40.60 -6.73 57.00
C ILE A 2 -41.10 -7.60 55.85
N VAL A 3 -40.32 -7.76 54.79
CA VAL A 3 -40.48 -8.86 53.84
C VAL A 3 -39.11 -9.52 53.71
N THR A 4 -38.93 -10.59 54.46
CA THR A 4 -37.87 -11.57 54.29
C THR A 4 -38.23 -12.47 53.12
N PHE A 5 -37.37 -12.58 52.11
CA PHE A 5 -37.45 -13.68 51.15
C PHE A 5 -36.05 -14.28 50.94
N THR A 6 -35.87 -15.37 51.68
CA THR A 6 -34.99 -16.52 51.50
C THR A 6 -34.04 -16.54 50.30
N LEU A 7 -32.76 -16.70 50.64
CA LEU A 7 -31.67 -17.28 49.85
C LEU A 7 -32.13 -18.49 49.01
N ILE A 8 -31.97 -18.39 47.70
CA ILE A 8 -31.72 -19.54 46.83
C ILE A 8 -30.43 -19.25 46.07
N ILE A 9 -29.36 -19.84 46.60
CA ILE A 9 -28.05 -19.93 45.96
C ILE A 9 -28.22 -20.93 44.80
N VAL A 10 -28.35 -20.43 43.57
CA VAL A 10 -28.03 -21.22 42.37
C VAL A 10 -26.81 -20.54 41.76
N GLY A 11 -25.67 -21.23 41.90
CA GLY A 11 -24.37 -20.75 41.48
C GLY A 11 -24.37 -20.37 40.01
N ILE A 12 -24.37 -19.07 39.74
CA ILE A 12 -23.90 -18.53 38.48
C ILE A 12 -22.39 -18.69 38.52
N PHE A 13 -21.89 -19.79 37.95
CA PHE A 13 -20.51 -19.87 37.52
C PHE A 13 -20.30 -18.67 36.61
N LEU A 14 -19.50 -17.70 37.06
CA LEU A 14 -18.95 -16.67 36.18
C LEU A 14 -18.17 -17.43 35.11
N ILE A 15 -18.78 -17.65 33.96
CA ILE A 15 -18.09 -18.16 32.78
C ILE A 15 -17.08 -17.05 32.45
N GLN A 16 -15.84 -17.23 32.89
CA GLN A 16 -14.71 -16.47 32.39
C GLN A 16 -14.64 -16.79 30.90
N ILE A 17 -15.27 -15.93 30.10
CA ILE A 17 -15.08 -15.90 28.66
C ILE A 17 -13.56 -15.70 28.48
N PRO A 18 -12.84 -16.64 27.84
CA PRO A 18 -11.47 -16.38 27.46
C PRO A 18 -11.52 -15.17 26.52
N ILE A 19 -11.05 -14.04 27.02
CA ILE A 19 -10.80 -12.89 26.16
C ILE A 19 -9.69 -13.38 25.24
N CYS A 20 -10.02 -13.62 23.98
CA CYS A 20 -9.00 -13.80 22.95
C CYS A 20 -8.20 -12.49 22.92
N THR A 21 -7.07 -12.46 23.60
CA THR A 21 -6.09 -11.38 23.43
C THR A 21 -5.68 -11.46 21.97
N VAL A 22 -6.08 -10.48 21.17
CA VAL A 22 -5.57 -10.31 19.81
C VAL A 22 -4.07 -10.10 19.96
N ASP A 23 -3.30 -11.13 19.67
CA ASP A 23 -1.84 -11.06 19.73
C ASP A 23 -1.42 -9.93 18.79
N SER A 24 -0.84 -8.88 19.35
CA SER A 24 -0.39 -7.72 18.59
C SER A 24 0.67 -8.22 17.62
N ILE A 25 0.32 -8.38 16.34
CA ILE A 25 1.25 -8.73 15.27
C ILE A 25 2.43 -7.77 15.38
N THR A 26 3.60 -8.29 15.76
CA THR A 26 4.82 -7.50 15.78
C THR A 26 5.16 -7.13 14.34
N VAL A 27 4.90 -5.88 13.96
CA VAL A 27 5.22 -5.38 12.62
C VAL A 27 6.74 -5.37 12.45
N ASN A 28 7.23 -6.14 11.48
CA ASN A 28 8.65 -6.08 11.11
C ASN A 28 8.86 -4.96 10.08
N CYS A 29 9.48 -3.87 10.53
CA CYS A 29 9.69 -2.68 9.71
C CYS A 29 10.84 -2.79 8.70
N THR A 30 11.63 -3.87 8.73
CA THR A 30 12.64 -4.16 7.69
C THR A 30 12.16 -5.20 6.67
N MET A 31 10.96 -5.74 6.88
CA MET A 31 10.35 -6.71 5.98
C MET A 31 8.82 -6.48 5.91
N PRO A 32 8.39 -5.46 5.14
CA PRO A 32 6.97 -5.20 4.88
C PRO A 32 6.22 -6.44 4.39
N VAL A 33 4.96 -6.56 4.79
CA VAL A 33 4.12 -7.73 4.47
C VAL A 33 3.23 -7.40 3.27
N PRO A 34 3.15 -8.29 2.25
CA PRO A 34 2.26 -8.10 1.11
C PRO A 34 0.80 -7.86 1.55
N ASN A 35 0.06 -7.05 0.78
CA ASN A 35 -1.35 -6.70 1.03
C ASN A 35 -1.65 -5.96 2.34
N THR A 36 -0.65 -5.58 3.12
CA THR A 36 -0.83 -4.80 4.34
C THR A 36 -0.46 -3.33 4.14
N CYS A 37 -0.85 -2.46 5.09
CA CYS A 37 -0.61 -1.02 5.06
C CYS A 37 0.00 -0.47 6.37
N ASN A 38 0.13 -1.31 7.40
CA ASN A 38 0.63 -0.95 8.72
C ASN A 38 2.07 -0.43 8.72
N PHE A 39 2.89 -0.72 7.71
CA PHE A 39 4.23 -0.12 7.59
C PHE A 39 4.21 1.41 7.67
N TYR A 40 3.19 2.06 7.08
CA TYR A 40 3.10 3.51 7.11
C TYR A 40 2.85 4.07 8.52
N MET A 41 1.93 3.47 9.26
CA MET A 41 1.56 3.93 10.60
C MET A 41 2.52 3.40 11.69
N ASP A 42 2.72 2.08 11.72
CA ASP A 42 3.42 1.38 12.80
C ASP A 42 4.95 1.42 12.66
N CYS A 43 5.48 1.78 11.49
CA CYS A 43 6.91 1.94 11.25
C CYS A 43 7.30 3.38 10.95
N LEU A 44 6.88 3.93 9.81
CA LEU A 44 7.33 5.26 9.39
C LEU A 44 6.81 6.36 10.31
N GLU A 45 5.50 6.47 10.51
CA GLU A 45 4.94 7.53 11.34
C GLU A 45 5.36 7.37 12.81
N LYS A 46 5.29 6.15 13.35
CA LYS A 46 5.74 5.85 14.72
C LYS A 46 7.20 6.24 14.99
N LYS A 47 8.08 6.12 13.99
CA LYS A 47 9.50 6.47 14.13
C LYS A 47 9.75 7.95 13.89
N PHE A 48 9.29 8.48 12.76
CA PHE A 48 9.70 9.80 12.27
C PHE A 48 8.73 10.93 12.61
N HIS A 49 7.53 10.63 13.08
CA HIS A 49 6.54 11.60 13.56
C HIS A 49 6.27 12.73 12.55
N CYS A 50 6.04 12.36 11.29
CA CYS A 50 5.85 13.34 10.21
C CYS A 50 4.50 14.07 10.28
N GLY A 51 3.59 13.58 11.13
CA GLY A 51 2.30 14.16 11.43
C GLY A 51 1.25 13.86 10.37
N ASN A 52 0.02 14.33 10.62
CA ASN A 52 -1.14 14.06 9.76
C ASN A 52 -1.04 14.63 8.33
N LYS A 53 -0.07 15.51 8.10
CA LYS A 53 0.26 16.09 6.77
C LYS A 53 1.56 15.52 6.18
N GLY A 54 2.20 14.60 6.91
CA GLY A 54 3.35 13.86 6.46
C GLY A 54 2.98 12.81 5.42
N TYR A 55 3.96 12.44 4.59
CA TYR A 55 3.78 11.39 3.59
C TYR A 55 3.21 10.08 4.15
N PRO A 56 3.68 9.54 5.31
CA PRO A 56 3.21 8.26 5.81
C PRO A 56 1.68 8.19 5.96
N LEU A 57 1.07 9.22 6.54
CA LEU A 57 -0.37 9.23 6.81
C LEU A 57 -1.19 9.84 5.65
N GLU A 58 -0.82 11.03 5.16
CA GLU A 58 -1.64 11.77 4.18
C GLU A 58 -1.65 11.11 2.80
N PHE A 59 -0.62 10.30 2.48
CA PHE A 59 -0.47 9.67 1.18
C PHE A 59 -0.30 8.15 1.26
N GLY A 60 0.75 7.69 1.95
CA GLY A 60 1.14 6.28 1.99
C GLY A 60 0.00 5.40 2.49
N LEU A 61 -0.42 5.61 3.74
CA LEU A 61 -1.50 4.86 4.37
C LEU A 61 -2.84 5.06 3.63
N LYS A 62 -3.23 6.32 3.41
CA LYS A 62 -4.48 6.70 2.75
C LYS A 62 -4.69 5.94 1.43
N TYR A 63 -3.72 5.98 0.53
CA TYR A 63 -3.86 5.32 -0.77
C TYR A 63 -3.70 3.80 -0.67
N CYS A 64 -2.81 3.31 0.20
CA CYS A 64 -2.67 1.88 0.44
C CYS A 64 -4.00 1.23 0.89
N GLU A 65 -4.73 1.89 1.78
CA GLU A 65 -6.05 1.45 2.26
C GLU A 65 -7.10 1.59 1.16
N LYS A 66 -7.14 2.72 0.44
CA LYS A 66 -8.09 2.96 -0.65
C LYS A 66 -7.99 1.90 -1.76
N PHE A 67 -6.79 1.46 -2.11
CA PHE A 67 -6.59 0.33 -3.04
C PHE A 67 -7.12 -1.00 -2.50
N SER A 68 -7.12 -1.17 -1.18
CA SER A 68 -7.67 -2.37 -0.52
C SER A 68 -9.20 -2.34 -0.52
N GLU A 69 -9.79 -1.19 -0.23
CA GLU A 69 -11.24 -0.94 -0.28
C GLU A 69 -11.79 -1.15 -1.71
N ASN A 70 -11.07 -0.61 -2.70
CA ASN A 70 -11.45 -0.68 -4.10
C ASN A 70 -10.96 -1.96 -4.81
N ALA A 71 -10.40 -2.94 -4.09
CA ALA A 71 -9.88 -4.17 -4.69
C ALA A 71 -10.92 -4.90 -5.56
N HIS A 72 -12.21 -4.73 -5.26
CA HIS A 72 -13.32 -5.30 -6.02
C HIS A 72 -13.48 -4.73 -7.44
N LEU A 73 -12.99 -3.53 -7.73
CA LEU A 73 -13.01 -2.91 -9.06
C LEU A 73 -11.98 -3.52 -10.01
N PHE A 74 -10.95 -4.17 -9.48
CA PHE A 74 -9.85 -4.73 -10.25
C PHE A 74 -10.14 -6.17 -10.68
N SER A 75 -9.67 -6.50 -11.88
CA SER A 75 -9.58 -7.87 -12.39
C SER A 75 -8.62 -8.72 -11.54
N SER A 76 -8.51 -10.02 -11.82
CA SER A 76 -7.54 -10.88 -11.14
C SER A 76 -6.09 -10.40 -11.34
N SER A 77 -5.72 -9.98 -12.56
CA SER A 77 -4.40 -9.40 -12.82
C SER A 77 -4.21 -8.04 -12.15
N GLY A 78 -5.27 -7.23 -12.09
CA GLY A 78 -5.24 -5.94 -11.41
C GLY A 78 -5.02 -6.09 -9.90
N LYS A 79 -5.68 -7.06 -9.25
CA LYS A 79 -5.47 -7.37 -7.82
C LYS A 79 -4.04 -7.83 -7.53
N GLU A 80 -3.47 -8.64 -8.41
CA GLU A 80 -2.07 -9.06 -8.32
C GLU A 80 -1.12 -7.87 -8.45
N TRP A 81 -1.38 -6.99 -9.42
CA TRP A 81 -0.63 -5.75 -9.60
C TRP A 81 -0.72 -4.83 -8.37
N VAL A 82 -1.91 -4.65 -7.79
CA VAL A 82 -2.10 -3.88 -6.55
C VAL A 82 -1.26 -4.47 -5.42
N SER A 83 -1.33 -5.80 -5.20
CA SER A 83 -0.56 -6.48 -4.15
C SER A 83 0.95 -6.26 -4.32
N LYS A 84 1.47 -6.46 -5.54
CA LYS A 84 2.90 -6.28 -5.86
C LYS A 84 3.35 -4.83 -5.71
N THR A 85 2.53 -3.89 -6.19
CA THR A 85 2.81 -2.46 -6.10
C THR A 85 2.85 -1.99 -4.66
N LYS A 86 1.86 -2.36 -3.83
CA LYS A 86 1.82 -2.04 -2.40
C LYS A 86 3.07 -2.53 -1.68
N LEU A 87 3.51 -3.76 -1.96
CA LEU A 87 4.72 -4.32 -1.37
C LEU A 87 5.96 -3.55 -1.82
N CYS A 88 6.15 -3.39 -3.13
CA CYS A 88 7.32 -2.68 -3.70
C CYS A 88 7.45 -1.26 -3.15
N LEU A 89 6.35 -0.52 -3.03
CA LEU A 89 6.36 0.84 -2.50
C LEU A 89 6.81 0.89 -1.03
N GLN A 90 6.34 -0.04 -0.20
CA GLN A 90 6.77 -0.16 1.20
C GLN A 90 8.25 -0.59 1.29
N ASP A 91 8.66 -1.59 0.51
CA ASP A 91 10.05 -2.07 0.46
C ASP A 91 11.02 -0.97 0.03
N SER A 92 10.60 -0.10 -0.90
CA SER A 92 11.42 1.02 -1.39
C SER A 92 11.82 2.02 -0.29
N LEU A 93 11.12 1.99 0.85
CA LEU A 93 11.32 2.87 2.00
C LEU A 93 12.03 2.19 3.17
N VAL A 94 12.32 0.88 3.10
CA VAL A 94 13.02 0.16 4.18
C VAL A 94 14.38 0.79 4.50
N GLN A 95 15.18 1.13 3.48
CA GLN A 95 16.48 1.77 3.69
C GLN A 95 16.36 3.17 4.32
N VAL A 96 15.27 3.90 4.02
CA VAL A 96 14.98 5.19 4.67
C VAL A 96 14.57 4.96 6.11
N TYR A 97 13.77 3.93 6.37
CA TYR A 97 13.40 3.53 7.72
C TYR A 97 14.62 3.13 8.55
N GLU A 98 15.59 2.40 8.00
CA GLU A 98 16.80 1.97 8.72
C GLU A 98 17.73 3.15 9.07
N ASN A 99 17.65 4.26 8.34
CA ASN A 99 18.41 5.46 8.63
C ASN A 99 17.71 6.34 9.68
N ASP A 100 18.21 6.34 10.91
CA ASP A 100 17.69 7.15 12.02
C ASP A 100 17.75 8.67 11.76
N SER A 101 18.59 9.13 10.83
CA SER A 101 18.74 10.55 10.50
C SER A 101 17.83 11.01 9.36
N SER A 102 17.02 10.11 8.78
CA SER A 102 16.12 10.47 7.70
C SER A 102 15.03 11.44 8.13
N THR A 103 14.76 12.41 7.26
CA THR A 103 13.76 13.46 7.44
C THR A 103 12.45 13.09 6.75
N CYS A 104 11.35 13.71 7.18
CA CYS A 104 10.05 13.57 6.51
C CYS A 104 10.06 14.01 5.04
N SER A 105 10.93 14.96 4.68
CA SER A 105 11.12 15.37 3.28
C SER A 105 11.79 14.26 2.47
N GLU A 106 12.83 13.61 3.01
CA GLU A 106 13.51 12.49 2.35
C GLU A 106 12.58 11.28 2.20
N ILE A 107 11.75 10.98 3.22
CA ILE A 107 10.71 9.94 3.12
C ILE A 107 9.76 10.26 1.97
N LYS A 108 9.21 11.47 1.92
CA LYS A 108 8.30 11.91 0.86
C LYS A 108 8.96 11.80 -0.51
N ASP A 109 10.20 12.26 -0.63
CA ASP A 109 10.92 12.28 -1.89
C ASP A 109 11.28 10.88 -2.40
N LYS A 110 11.75 10.01 -1.52
CA LYS A 110 12.02 8.60 -1.86
C LYS A 110 10.73 7.89 -2.25
N ALA A 111 9.65 8.11 -1.51
CA ALA A 111 8.39 7.44 -1.78
C ALA A 111 7.79 7.87 -3.12
N LEU A 112 7.78 9.17 -3.42
CA LEU A 112 7.28 9.65 -4.72
C LEU A 112 8.15 9.16 -5.88
N SER A 113 9.47 9.11 -5.71
CA SER A 113 10.37 8.67 -6.78
C SER A 113 10.37 7.17 -7.06
N SER A 114 9.81 6.34 -6.18
CA SER A 114 9.73 4.88 -6.39
C SER A 114 8.52 4.43 -7.22
N HIS A 115 7.53 5.30 -7.44
CA HIS A 115 6.24 4.92 -8.05
C HIS A 115 6.41 4.31 -9.45
N ALA A 116 7.10 5.00 -10.37
CA ALA A 116 7.21 4.51 -11.75
C ALA A 116 7.87 3.13 -11.81
N ASN A 117 8.95 2.94 -11.06
CA ASN A 117 9.62 1.64 -11.00
C ASN A 117 8.72 0.55 -10.40
N CYS A 118 8.00 0.84 -9.31
CA CYS A 118 7.10 -0.13 -8.70
C CYS A 118 5.90 -0.46 -9.59
N TYR A 119 5.33 0.52 -10.31
CA TYR A 119 4.22 0.31 -11.23
C TYR A 119 4.62 -0.60 -12.39
N VAL A 120 5.75 -0.28 -13.03
CA VAL A 120 6.28 -1.03 -14.18
C VAL A 120 6.68 -2.44 -13.77
N SER A 121 7.49 -2.58 -12.71
CA SER A 121 7.97 -3.89 -12.25
C SER A 121 6.83 -4.79 -11.72
N SER A 122 5.73 -4.20 -11.24
CA SER A 122 4.53 -4.95 -10.84
C SER A 122 3.64 -5.35 -12.03
N GLY A 123 3.89 -4.83 -13.24
CA GLY A 123 3.22 -5.25 -14.47
C GLY A 123 2.13 -4.31 -15.00
N ILE A 124 2.15 -3.01 -14.64
CA ILE A 124 1.11 -2.05 -15.07
C ILE A 124 0.92 -2.02 -16.60
N CYS A 125 2.01 -2.21 -17.36
CA CYS A 125 2.02 -2.15 -18.82
C CYS A 125 1.19 -3.25 -19.49
N LEU A 126 0.83 -4.32 -18.78
CA LEU A 126 0.06 -5.43 -19.33
C LEU A 126 -1.38 -5.50 -18.78
N LEU A 127 -1.79 -4.53 -17.97
CA LEU A 127 -3.12 -4.51 -17.40
C LEU A 127 -4.19 -4.19 -18.46
N PRO A 128 -5.36 -4.86 -18.39
CA PRO A 128 -6.49 -4.56 -19.26
C PRO A 128 -7.05 -3.14 -18.99
N PRO A 129 -7.76 -2.54 -19.96
CA PRO A 129 -8.34 -1.20 -19.80
C PRO A 129 -9.28 -1.04 -18.59
N SER A 130 -9.96 -2.12 -18.16
CA SER A 130 -10.81 -2.09 -16.97
C SER A 130 -10.03 -1.78 -15.70
N ASP A 131 -8.78 -2.27 -15.58
CA ASP A 131 -7.95 -2.02 -14.41
C ASP A 131 -7.38 -0.58 -14.41
N TRP A 132 -7.17 0.00 -15.58
CA TRP A 132 -6.84 1.43 -15.70
C TRP A 132 -8.01 2.31 -15.26
N LEU A 133 -9.25 1.97 -15.63
CA LEU A 133 -10.44 2.67 -15.13
C LEU A 133 -10.55 2.56 -13.60
N ALA A 134 -10.36 1.35 -13.05
CA ALA A 134 -10.35 1.13 -11.60
C ALA A 134 -9.25 1.92 -10.88
N LEU A 135 -8.06 2.04 -11.50
CA LEU A 135 -6.96 2.87 -10.99
C LEU A 135 -7.37 4.34 -10.92
N PHE A 136 -7.95 4.88 -11.99
CA PHE A 136 -8.43 6.27 -12.05
C PHE A 136 -9.56 6.55 -11.06
N GLU A 137 -10.44 5.57 -10.81
CA GLU A 137 -11.51 5.69 -9.81
C GLU A 137 -10.95 5.62 -8.38
N THR A 138 -9.88 4.86 -8.17
CA THR A 138 -9.24 4.71 -6.87
C THR A 138 -8.41 5.94 -6.49
N ILE A 139 -7.78 6.62 -7.44
CA ILE A 139 -6.92 7.77 -7.13
C ILE A 139 -7.72 9.07 -7.13
N ASP A 140 -7.63 9.87 -6.07
CA ASP A 140 -8.22 11.22 -6.06
C ASP A 140 -7.23 12.24 -6.62
N PHE A 141 -7.46 12.64 -7.87
CA PHE A 141 -6.63 13.63 -8.54
C PHE A 141 -6.58 14.98 -7.82
N ARG A 142 -7.59 15.36 -7.03
CA ARG A 142 -7.57 16.63 -6.27
C ARG A 142 -6.49 16.63 -5.20
N ASP A 143 -6.27 15.48 -4.54
CA ASP A 143 -5.17 15.33 -3.57
C ASP A 143 -3.81 15.35 -4.25
N LEU A 144 -3.72 14.81 -5.47
CA LEU A 144 -2.50 14.82 -6.27
C LEU A 144 -2.09 16.23 -6.72
N PHE A 145 -3.06 17.11 -7.00
CA PHE A 145 -2.81 18.49 -7.41
C PHE A 145 -2.72 19.50 -6.25
N GLY A 146 -3.19 19.14 -5.04
CA GLY A 146 -3.21 20.02 -3.87
C GLY A 146 -1.98 19.93 -2.97
N ASN A 147 -1.57 18.73 -2.58
CA ASN A 147 -0.62 18.51 -1.47
C ASN A 147 0.72 17.86 -1.91
N LEU A 148 0.80 17.39 -3.16
CA LEU A 148 2.02 16.85 -3.76
C LEU A 148 2.73 17.88 -4.64
N PRO A 149 4.07 17.77 -4.79
CA PRO A 149 4.76 18.51 -5.83
C PRO A 149 4.31 17.97 -7.19
N ILE A 150 3.40 18.71 -7.82
CA ILE A 150 2.76 18.39 -9.12
C ILE A 150 3.77 17.96 -10.20
N VAL A 151 4.96 18.55 -10.19
CA VAL A 151 6.05 18.21 -11.12
C VAL A 151 6.52 16.76 -10.93
N LYS A 152 6.69 16.30 -9.67
CA LYS A 152 7.11 14.91 -9.40
C LYS A 152 6.04 13.92 -9.82
N PHE A 153 4.76 14.27 -9.68
CA PHE A 153 3.66 13.42 -10.16
C PHE A 153 3.77 13.20 -11.68
N PHE A 154 3.80 14.28 -12.47
CA PHE A 154 3.93 14.19 -13.93
C PHE A 154 5.23 13.49 -14.36
N GLU A 155 6.32 13.69 -13.62
CA GLU A 155 7.58 12.99 -13.89
C GLU A 155 7.43 11.47 -13.76
N GLN A 156 6.72 10.98 -12.74
CA GLN A 156 6.52 9.54 -12.55
C GLN A 156 5.53 8.95 -13.56
N GLU A 157 4.48 9.68 -13.92
CA GLU A 157 3.57 9.30 -15.01
C GLU A 157 4.33 9.17 -16.33
N LEU A 158 5.15 10.17 -16.68
CA LEU A 158 5.98 10.15 -17.88
C LEU A 158 7.00 9.00 -17.85
N LYS A 159 7.67 8.78 -16.72
CA LYS A 159 8.62 7.67 -16.55
C LYS A 159 7.93 6.31 -16.74
N THR A 160 6.76 6.12 -16.16
CA THR A 160 5.96 4.90 -16.32
C THR A 160 5.62 4.68 -17.79
N ALA A 161 5.14 5.71 -18.49
CA ALA A 161 4.80 5.63 -19.91
C ALA A 161 6.02 5.30 -20.79
N VAL A 162 7.15 5.97 -20.59
CA VAL A 162 8.41 5.70 -21.33
C VAL A 162 8.86 4.26 -21.08
N SER A 163 8.91 3.81 -19.83
CA SER A 163 9.32 2.45 -19.48
C SER A 163 8.37 1.38 -20.04
N CYS A 164 7.06 1.63 -20.08
CA CYS A 164 6.13 0.73 -20.78
C CYS A 164 6.40 0.71 -22.30
N GLY A 165 6.72 1.84 -22.91
CA GLY A 165 7.12 1.91 -24.32
C GLY A 165 8.37 1.07 -24.62
N GLU A 166 9.41 1.20 -23.79
CA GLU A 166 10.62 0.38 -23.89
C GLU A 166 10.33 -1.12 -23.72
N PHE A 167 9.46 -1.46 -22.76
CA PHE A 167 9.01 -2.84 -22.53
C PHE A 167 8.31 -3.43 -23.76
N TYR A 168 7.40 -2.69 -24.41
CA TYR A 168 6.76 -3.16 -25.64
C TYR A 168 7.74 -3.33 -26.79
N ILE A 169 8.70 -2.41 -26.96
CA ILE A 169 9.76 -2.55 -27.97
C ILE A 169 10.56 -3.83 -27.73
N TYR A 170 10.89 -4.13 -26.47
CA TYR A 170 11.57 -5.37 -26.10
C TYR A 170 10.73 -6.60 -26.44
N LEU A 171 9.43 -6.61 -26.11
CA LEU A 171 8.53 -7.72 -26.43
C LEU A 171 8.45 -7.97 -27.95
N VAL A 172 8.27 -6.93 -28.76
CA VAL A 172 8.22 -7.06 -30.23
C VAL A 172 9.51 -7.69 -30.77
N LYS A 173 10.68 -7.18 -30.35
CA LYS A 173 11.98 -7.72 -30.77
C LYS A 173 12.18 -9.17 -30.33
N SER A 174 11.74 -9.52 -29.12
CA SER A 174 11.81 -10.88 -28.60
C SER A 174 10.95 -11.83 -29.43
N LEU A 175 9.71 -11.44 -29.73
CA LEU A 175 8.79 -12.22 -30.56
C LEU A 175 9.31 -12.42 -31.99
N GLU A 176 9.91 -11.39 -32.60
CA GLU A 176 10.57 -11.49 -33.91
C GLU A 176 11.76 -12.46 -33.86
N THR A 177 12.60 -12.36 -32.83
CA THR A 177 13.76 -13.25 -32.65
C THR A 177 13.33 -14.71 -32.47
N HIS A 178 12.24 -14.97 -31.74
CA HIS A 178 11.68 -16.31 -31.58
C HIS A 178 11.05 -16.83 -32.87
N ARG A 179 10.38 -15.98 -33.65
CA ARG A 179 9.83 -16.35 -34.97
C ARG A 179 10.92 -16.76 -35.96
N HIS A 180 12.10 -16.13 -35.93
CA HIS A 180 13.22 -16.48 -36.81
C HIS A 180 13.99 -17.75 -36.40
N LYS A 181 13.69 -18.33 -35.22
CA LYS A 181 14.31 -19.57 -34.73
C LYS A 181 13.44 -20.82 -34.90
N LEU A 182 12.19 -20.67 -35.37
CA LEU A 182 11.25 -21.74 -35.70
C LEU A 182 11.28 -22.01 -37.20
#